data_AF-A0A9N9XM88-F1
#
_entry.id   AF-A0A9N9XM88-F1
#
_cell.length_a   1.000
_cell.length_b   1.000
_cell.length_c   1.000
_cell.angle_alpha   90.00
_cell.angle_beta   90.00
_cell.angle_gamma   90.00
#
_symmetry.space_group_name_H-M   'P 1'
#
loop_
_entity.id
_entity.type
_entity.pdbx_description
1 polymer ?
#
loop_
_entity_poly.entity_id
_entity_poly.type
_entity_poly.pdbx_seq_one_letter_code
_entity_poly.pdbx_strand_id
1 'polypeptide(L)'
;MSTSFLFQDEEFLGWWPFLREFILALGSEIMEEIHCVEQFFIKIKSLYAFVSQVCFFVLVDLLLEENENFDNEKGDKSVVMALTSVLFYSVFGYFVSRIKDVFHRQRFQLFRSFLTIEHLVTWIFKVILEWVKAIVIVLCLREQGLNYQPSLLYSILTFLYYLCSEKIFVETLPDLFEMLSIEKFENLEHLYVPMAMNFFTVLAGTVVSTYFLLVQYSNFVLLSVYFLVYIRLKDIYYNYWKLLIVEREIFRSFRIATKEEIDSWNDICAVCLTAMSRARITPCNHLFHSHCLKRCLKSSLLCPLCKTHFLDGNSEIKL
;
A
#
# COMPACT_ATOMS: atom_id res chain seq x y z
N MET A 1 19.80 64.81 -43.00
CA MET A 1 20.93 63.98 -42.56
C MET A 1 20.31 62.78 -41.85
N SER A 2 20.12 61.73 -42.64
CA SER A 2 19.45 60.46 -42.31
C SER A 2 20.36 59.54 -41.50
N THR A 3 19.76 58.48 -40.94
CA THR A 3 20.33 57.25 -40.34
C THR A 3 20.72 57.28 -38.86
N SER A 4 19.79 56.85 -37.99
CA SER A 4 20.03 55.92 -36.87
C SER A 4 18.73 55.60 -36.12
N PHE A 5 17.70 55.19 -36.85
CA PHE A 5 16.61 54.36 -36.32
C PHE A 5 16.93 52.93 -36.79
N LEU A 6 16.72 51.92 -35.92
CA LEU A 6 17.08 50.50 -36.07
C LEU A 6 18.49 50.18 -35.59
N PHE A 7 18.66 49.86 -34.30
CA PHE A 7 19.63 48.87 -33.77
C PHE A 7 19.61 48.93 -32.23
N GLN A 8 18.50 48.59 -31.58
CA GLN A 8 18.53 48.37 -30.12
C GLN A 8 17.47 47.42 -29.53
N ASP A 9 16.86 46.56 -30.35
CA ASP A 9 15.85 45.58 -29.88
C ASP A 9 16.23 44.10 -30.13
N GLU A 10 17.39 43.78 -30.74
CA GLU A 10 17.73 42.39 -31.09
C GLU A 10 18.59 41.61 -30.07
N GLU A 11 19.27 42.25 -29.12
CA GLU A 11 20.16 41.53 -28.18
C GLU A 11 19.44 40.86 -26.99
N PHE A 12 18.20 41.26 -26.66
CA PHE A 12 17.49 40.71 -25.51
C PHE A 12 16.75 39.38 -25.80
N LEU A 13 16.65 38.97 -27.07
CA LEU A 13 15.91 37.77 -27.49
C LEU A 13 16.78 36.50 -27.59
N GLY A 14 18.12 36.62 -27.51
CA GLY A 14 19.05 35.51 -27.72
C GLY A 14 19.29 34.60 -26.50
N TRP A 15 19.03 35.09 -25.29
CA TRP A 15 19.34 34.35 -24.04
C TRP A 15 18.17 33.50 -23.54
N TRP A 16 16.95 33.76 -24.00
CA TRP A 16 15.75 33.00 -23.64
C TRP A 16 15.83 31.49 -23.95
N PRO A 17 16.31 31.05 -25.14
CA PRO A 17 16.44 29.62 -25.42
C PRO A 17 17.50 28.94 -24.53
N PHE A 18 18.64 29.59 -24.28
CA PHE A 18 19.70 29.05 -23.42
C PHE A 18 19.27 28.97 -21.95
N LEU A 19 18.63 30.01 -21.44
CA LEU A 19 18.09 30.04 -20.08
C LEU A 19 16.98 29.00 -19.91
N ARG A 20 16.13 28.81 -20.93
CA ARG A 20 15.08 27.76 -20.93
C ARG A 20 15.69 26.37 -20.90
N GLU A 21 16.70 26.08 -21.72
CA GLU A 21 17.38 24.78 -21.70
C GLU A 21 18.10 24.52 -20.38
N PHE A 22 18.75 25.54 -19.82
CA PHE A 22 19.39 25.43 -18.50
C PHE A 22 18.37 25.17 -17.38
N ILE A 23 17.24 25.89 -17.37
CA ILE A 23 16.15 25.69 -16.39
C ILE A 23 15.51 24.30 -16.56
N LEU A 24 15.35 23.82 -17.80
CA LEU A 24 14.82 22.47 -18.06
C LEU A 24 15.78 21.38 -17.62
N ALA A 25 17.08 21.55 -17.89
CA ALA A 25 18.11 20.62 -17.46
C ALA A 25 18.20 20.56 -15.93
N LEU A 26 18.33 21.71 -15.26
CA LEU A 26 18.36 21.80 -13.81
C LEU A 26 17.05 21.27 -13.19
N GLY A 27 15.90 21.60 -13.79
CA GLY A 27 14.59 21.10 -13.38
C GLY A 27 14.47 19.58 -13.50
N SER A 28 15.05 18.98 -14.56
CA SER A 28 15.04 17.53 -14.75
C SER A 28 15.91 16.80 -13.71
N GLU A 29 17.08 17.35 -13.39
CA GLU A 29 17.99 16.79 -12.40
C GLU A 29 17.39 16.88 -10.99
N ILE A 30 16.81 18.04 -10.63
CA ILE A 30 16.09 18.21 -9.37
C ILE A 30 14.89 17.25 -9.28
N MET A 31 14.14 17.07 -10.37
CA MET A 31 12.99 16.16 -10.40
C MET A 31 13.40 14.70 -10.23
N GLU A 32 14.54 14.29 -10.77
CA GLU A 32 15.09 12.95 -10.57
C GLU A 32 15.51 12.72 -9.11
N GLU A 33 16.19 13.69 -8.50
CA GLU A 33 16.57 13.63 -7.09
C GLU A 33 15.33 13.58 -6.17
N ILE A 34 14.33 14.42 -6.43
CA ILE A 34 13.03 14.36 -5.73
C ILE A 34 12.40 12.98 -5.93
N HIS A 35 12.42 12.44 -7.14
CA HIS A 35 11.87 11.13 -7.42
C HIS A 35 12.53 10.03 -6.57
N CYS A 36 13.86 10.06 -6.43
CA CYS A 36 14.65 9.16 -5.60
C CYS A 36 14.29 9.28 -4.12
N VAL A 37 14.19 10.51 -3.60
CA VAL A 37 13.78 10.77 -2.21
C VAL A 37 12.37 10.26 -1.94
N GLU A 38 11.43 10.52 -2.85
CA GLU A 38 10.06 10.03 -2.75
C GLU A 38 10.00 8.49 -2.77
N GLN A 39 10.77 7.83 -3.63
CA GLN A 39 10.85 6.36 -3.63
C GLN A 39 11.45 5.81 -2.34
N PHE A 40 12.49 6.46 -1.81
CA PHE A 40 13.06 6.10 -0.52
C PHE A 40 12.03 6.27 0.60
N PHE A 41 11.26 7.35 0.59
CA PHE A 41 10.19 7.59 1.54
C PHE A 41 9.10 6.52 1.48
N ILE A 42 8.64 6.15 0.28
CA ILE A 42 7.66 5.08 0.05
C ILE A 42 8.21 3.72 0.54
N LYS A 43 9.51 3.47 0.39
CA LYS A 43 10.16 2.24 0.87
C LYS A 43 10.07 2.11 2.39
N ILE A 44 10.09 3.23 3.12
CA ILE A 44 9.85 3.28 4.58
C ILE A 44 8.33 3.33 4.83
N LYS A 45 7.64 2.23 4.49
CA LYS A 45 6.16 2.13 4.53
C LYS A 45 5.53 2.60 5.84
N SER A 46 6.15 2.33 6.98
CA SER A 46 5.62 2.73 8.30
C SER A 46 5.62 4.24 8.51
N LEU A 47 6.69 4.94 8.11
CA LEU A 47 6.78 6.39 8.24
C LEU A 47 5.84 7.07 7.24
N TYR A 48 5.83 6.59 6.00
CA TYR A 48 4.94 7.06 4.96
C TYR A 48 3.45 6.90 5.34
N ALA A 49 3.07 5.74 5.88
CA ALA A 49 1.72 5.49 6.36
C ALA A 49 1.36 6.43 7.52
N PHE A 50 2.26 6.60 8.48
CA PHE A 50 2.09 7.51 9.60
C PHE A 50 1.84 8.97 9.15
N VAL A 51 2.68 9.51 8.27
CA VAL A 51 2.51 10.88 7.77
C VAL A 51 1.18 11.04 7.03
N SER A 52 0.82 10.06 6.19
CA SER A 52 -0.47 10.06 5.49
C SER A 52 -1.67 10.00 6.45
N GLN A 53 -1.57 9.21 7.53
CA GLN A 53 -2.62 9.08 8.55
C GLN A 53 -2.79 10.41 9.30
N VAL A 54 -1.70 11.02 9.76
CA VAL A 54 -1.75 12.31 10.46
C VAL A 54 -2.36 13.40 9.58
N CYS A 55 -1.92 13.55 8.33
CA CYS A 55 -2.51 14.52 7.40
C CYS A 55 -4.02 14.29 7.20
N PHE A 56 -4.44 13.04 6.99
CA PHE A 56 -5.86 12.73 6.80
C PHE A 56 -6.68 13.05 8.06
N PHE A 57 -6.16 12.70 9.25
CA PHE A 57 -6.89 12.86 10.51
C PHE A 57 -7.06 14.33 10.86
N VAL A 58 -6.02 15.14 10.67
CA VAL A 58 -6.12 16.60 10.85
C VAL A 58 -7.16 17.20 9.91
N LEU A 59 -7.19 16.80 8.64
CA LEU A 59 -8.20 17.32 7.71
C LEU A 59 -9.62 16.86 8.08
N VAL A 60 -9.81 15.61 8.51
CA VAL A 60 -11.14 15.12 8.92
C VAL A 60 -11.63 15.81 10.20
N ASP A 61 -10.72 16.09 11.14
CA ASP A 61 -11.04 16.85 12.35
C ASP A 61 -11.51 18.26 11.99
N LEU A 62 -10.71 18.97 11.18
CA LEU A 62 -11.06 20.31 10.70
C LEU A 62 -12.39 20.34 9.92
N LEU A 63 -12.69 19.27 9.17
CA LEU A 63 -13.93 19.17 8.37
C LEU A 63 -15.17 19.02 9.25
N LEU A 64 -15.03 18.38 10.41
CA LEU A 64 -16.12 18.19 11.36
C LEU A 64 -16.27 19.38 12.32
N GLU A 65 -15.16 20.07 12.62
CA GLU A 65 -15.15 21.29 13.43
C GLU A 65 -15.59 22.56 12.69
N GLU A 66 -15.67 22.54 11.35
CA GLU A 66 -16.08 23.71 10.54
C GLU A 66 -17.49 24.25 10.89
N ASN A 67 -18.27 23.51 11.68
CA ASN A 67 -19.53 24.00 12.26
C ASN A 67 -19.36 24.98 13.43
N GLU A 68 -18.17 25.17 14.02
CA GLU A 68 -17.94 26.11 15.13
C GLU A 68 -16.72 27.01 14.84
N ASN A 69 -16.83 28.31 15.10
CA ASN A 69 -15.93 29.41 14.67
C ASN A 69 -14.41 29.14 14.64
N PHE A 70 -13.73 29.56 13.58
CA PHE A 70 -12.28 29.43 13.33
C PHE A 70 -11.42 30.33 14.25
N ASP A 71 -10.57 29.73 15.09
CA ASP A 71 -9.51 30.42 15.85
C ASP A 71 -8.16 29.69 15.64
N ASN A 72 -7.05 30.42 15.59
CA ASN A 72 -5.70 29.88 15.35
C ASN A 72 -5.24 28.84 16.38
N GLU A 73 -5.84 28.81 17.58
CA GLU A 73 -5.57 27.81 18.63
C GLU A 73 -6.09 26.40 18.27
N LYS A 74 -6.88 26.26 17.19
CA LYS A 74 -7.45 25.00 16.74
C LYS A 74 -6.45 24.08 16.05
N GLY A 75 -5.51 24.63 15.28
CA GLY A 75 -4.57 23.82 14.51
C GLY A 75 -3.74 22.88 15.40
N ASP A 76 -3.22 23.40 16.51
CA ASP A 76 -2.44 22.60 17.47
C ASP A 76 -3.30 21.54 18.15
N LYS A 77 -4.56 21.85 18.47
CA LYS A 77 -5.51 20.89 19.05
C LYS A 77 -5.83 19.76 18.08
N SER A 78 -6.09 20.06 16.81
CA SER A 78 -6.36 19.04 15.78
C SER A 78 -5.16 18.14 15.52
N VAL A 79 -3.93 18.67 15.53
CA VAL A 79 -2.71 17.86 15.40
C VAL A 79 -2.56 16.90 16.59
N VAL A 80 -2.81 17.38 17.80
CA VAL A 80 -2.74 16.54 19.01
C VAL A 80 -3.84 15.48 19.01
N MET A 81 -5.06 15.82 18.57
CA MET A 81 -6.16 14.87 18.39
C MET A 81 -5.78 13.77 17.39
N ALA A 82 -5.27 14.15 16.22
CA ALA A 82 -4.80 13.22 15.19
C ALA A 82 -3.72 12.27 15.72
N LEU A 83 -2.68 12.79 16.38
CA LEU A 83 -1.60 11.99 16.96
C LEU A 83 -2.11 11.01 18.02
N THR A 84 -3.03 11.47 18.89
CA THR A 84 -3.63 10.63 19.93
C THR A 84 -4.47 9.51 19.33
N SER A 85 -5.26 9.80 18.27
CA SER A 85 -6.04 8.78 17.56
C SER A 85 -5.13 7.76 16.85
N VAL A 86 -4.05 8.20 16.21
CA VAL A 86 -3.07 7.28 15.58
C VAL A 86 -2.43 6.37 16.63
N LEU A 87 -2.04 6.91 17.79
CA LEU A 87 -1.50 6.11 18.89
C LEU A 87 -2.51 5.07 19.38
N PHE A 88 -3.77 5.46 19.57
CA PHE A 88 -4.82 4.53 19.98
C PHE A 88 -5.03 3.41 18.94
N TYR A 89 -5.05 3.75 17.65
CA TYR A 89 -5.21 2.75 16.58
C TYR A 89 -3.97 1.86 16.41
N SER A 90 -2.76 2.36 16.70
CA SER A 90 -1.52 1.56 16.65
C SER A 90 -1.56 0.37 17.60
N VAL A 91 -2.23 0.51 18.74
CA VAL A 91 -2.44 -0.56 19.73
C VAL A 91 -3.33 -1.65 19.14
N PHE A 92 -4.38 -1.25 18.42
CA PHE A 92 -5.23 -2.19 17.68
C PHE A 92 -4.45 -2.90 16.56
N GLY A 93 -3.60 -2.17 15.83
CA GLY A 93 -2.71 -2.76 14.83
C GLY A 93 -1.77 -3.82 15.42
N TYR A 94 -1.17 -3.52 16.58
CA TYR A 94 -0.33 -4.48 17.31
C TYR A 94 -1.11 -5.74 17.70
N PHE A 95 -2.35 -5.59 18.20
CA PHE A 95 -3.20 -6.73 18.53
C PHE A 95 -3.46 -7.63 17.31
N VAL A 96 -3.78 -7.04 16.15
CA VAL A 96 -3.99 -7.80 14.90
C VAL A 96 -2.71 -8.49 14.43
N SER A 97 -1.55 -7.82 14.51
CA SER A 97 -0.26 -8.43 14.18
C SER A 97 0.03 -9.66 15.03
N ARG A 98 -0.26 -9.60 16.33
CA ARG A 98 -0.10 -10.75 17.23
C ARG A 98 -1.07 -11.89 16.97
N ILE A 99 -2.31 -11.57 16.62
CA ILE A 99 -3.27 -12.58 16.17
C ILE A 99 -2.73 -13.29 14.92
N LYS A 100 -2.23 -12.54 13.93
CA LYS A 100 -1.60 -13.09 12.73
C LYS A 100 -0.45 -14.04 13.07
N ASP A 101 0.47 -13.62 13.95
CA ASP A 101 1.60 -14.44 14.40
C ASP A 101 1.14 -15.79 14.98
N VAL A 102 0.07 -15.78 15.78
CA VAL A 102 -0.50 -16.98 16.39
C VAL A 102 -1.13 -17.89 15.33
N PHE A 103 -1.92 -17.34 14.42
CA PHE A 103 -2.52 -18.12 13.33
C PHE A 103 -1.46 -18.74 12.42
N HIS A 104 -0.42 -17.99 12.05
CA HIS A 104 0.66 -18.51 11.21
C HIS A 104 1.46 -19.60 11.93
N ARG A 105 1.70 -19.47 13.25
CA ARG A 105 2.35 -20.52 14.06
C ARG A 105 1.47 -21.77 14.20
N GLN A 106 0.16 -21.62 14.41
CA GLN A 106 -0.78 -22.73 14.46
C GLN A 106 -0.80 -23.51 13.14
N ARG A 107 -0.71 -22.82 12.00
CA ARG A 107 -0.63 -23.46 10.66
C ARG A 107 0.62 -24.35 10.50
N PHE A 108 1.75 -23.97 11.10
CA PHE A 108 2.98 -24.76 11.09
C PHE A 108 2.99 -25.88 12.15
N GLN A 109 2.21 -25.73 13.23
CA GLN A 109 2.14 -26.67 14.36
C GLN A 109 1.07 -27.75 14.23
N LEU A 110 0.27 -27.76 13.16
CA LEU A 110 -0.70 -28.84 12.89
C LEU A 110 -0.02 -30.21 12.64
N PHE A 111 1.32 -30.27 12.62
CA PHE A 111 2.11 -31.51 12.61
C PHE A 111 2.66 -31.94 13.98
N ARG A 112 2.50 -31.17 15.07
CA ARG A 112 2.97 -31.60 16.40
C ARG A 112 2.16 -30.96 17.53
N SER A 113 1.16 -31.73 17.96
CA SER A 113 0.57 -31.81 19.31
C SER A 113 1.23 -30.96 20.43
N PHE A 114 0.36 -30.36 21.26
CA PHE A 114 0.58 -29.64 22.54
C PHE A 114 0.42 -28.10 22.47
N LEU A 115 -0.84 -27.66 22.49
CA LEU A 115 -1.24 -26.33 22.95
C LEU A 115 -1.33 -26.37 24.49
N THR A 116 -0.21 -26.21 25.20
CA THR A 116 -0.20 -26.14 26.67
C THR A 116 -0.91 -24.87 27.12
N ILE A 117 -1.87 -24.99 28.04
CA ILE A 117 -2.70 -23.89 28.58
C ILE A 117 -1.83 -22.70 29.07
N GLU A 118 -0.62 -22.97 29.54
CA GLU A 118 0.37 -21.99 29.99
C GLU A 118 0.77 -20.97 28.90
N HIS A 119 0.88 -21.41 27.64
CA HIS A 119 1.18 -20.51 26.52
C HIS A 119 0.02 -19.57 26.20
N LEU A 120 -1.21 -20.07 26.36
CA LEU A 120 -2.43 -19.30 26.13
C LEU A 120 -2.60 -18.23 27.23
N VAL A 121 -2.34 -18.61 28.49
CA VAL A 121 -2.36 -17.66 29.62
C VAL A 121 -1.29 -16.58 29.46
N THR A 122 -0.04 -16.95 29.14
CA THR A 122 1.03 -15.98 28.86
C THR A 122 0.67 -15.04 27.70
N TRP A 123 -0.09 -15.53 26.72
CA TRP A 123 -0.60 -14.72 25.61
C TRP A 123 -1.65 -13.70 26.07
N ILE A 124 -2.67 -14.12 26.82
CA ILE A 124 -3.70 -13.22 27.37
C ILE A 124 -3.04 -12.12 28.22
N PHE A 125 -2.08 -12.47 29.09
CA PHE A 125 -1.37 -11.49 29.92
C PHE A 125 -0.59 -10.45 29.11
N LYS A 126 0.10 -10.86 28.03
CA LYS A 126 0.81 -9.91 27.15
C LYS A 126 -0.15 -8.96 26.45
N VAL A 127 -1.31 -9.46 26.00
CA VAL A 127 -2.34 -8.62 25.39
C VAL A 127 -2.85 -7.60 26.40
N ILE A 128 -3.23 -8.04 27.60
CA ILE A 128 -3.72 -7.14 28.66
C ILE A 128 -2.69 -6.05 28.96
N LEU A 129 -1.40 -6.39 29.07
CA LEU A 129 -0.35 -5.43 29.42
C LEU A 129 -0.17 -4.32 28.35
N GLU A 130 -0.27 -4.67 27.05
CA GLU A 130 -0.21 -3.67 25.98
C GLU A 130 -1.45 -2.77 25.93
N TRP A 131 -2.64 -3.33 26.21
CA TRP A 131 -3.86 -2.52 26.40
C TRP A 131 -3.74 -1.57 27.60
N VAL A 132 -3.14 -2.03 28.70
CA VAL A 132 -2.87 -1.17 29.87
C VAL A 132 -1.93 -0.04 29.50
N LYS A 133 -0.85 -0.27 28.73
CA LYS A 133 0.03 0.81 28.24
C LYS A 133 -0.72 1.83 27.41
N ALA A 134 -1.58 1.38 26.49
CA ALA A 134 -2.42 2.26 25.68
C ALA A 134 -3.35 3.13 26.54
N ILE A 135 -4.03 2.51 27.50
CA ILE A 135 -4.92 3.20 28.43
C ILE A 135 -4.15 4.20 29.27
N VAL A 136 -2.96 3.83 29.77
CA VAL A 136 -2.09 4.73 30.55
C VAL A 136 -1.67 5.94 29.72
N ILE A 137 -1.27 5.75 28.45
CA ILE A 137 -0.93 6.87 27.56
C ILE A 137 -2.14 7.80 27.36
N VAL A 138 -3.32 7.24 27.10
CA VAL A 138 -4.56 8.02 26.94
C VAL A 138 -4.91 8.79 28.23
N LEU A 139 -4.77 8.15 29.40
CA LEU A 139 -5.00 8.80 30.69
C LEU A 139 -3.97 9.91 30.97
N CYS A 140 -2.70 9.69 30.66
CA CYS A 140 -1.65 10.70 30.76
C CYS A 140 -1.92 11.90 29.83
N LEU A 141 -2.41 11.67 28.62
CA LEU A 141 -2.81 12.74 27.70
C LEU A 141 -4.03 13.50 28.20
N ARG A 142 -5.00 12.80 28.82
CA ARG A 142 -6.17 13.43 29.44
C ARG A 142 -5.79 14.30 30.65
N GLU A 143 -4.84 13.84 31.46
CA GLU A 143 -4.30 14.59 32.61
C GLU A 143 -3.59 15.88 32.18
N GLN A 144 -3.03 15.95 30.97
CA GLN A 144 -2.42 17.16 30.40
C GLN A 144 -3.44 18.25 30.01
N GLY A 145 -4.74 18.06 30.32
CA GLY A 145 -5.79 19.05 30.05
C GLY A 145 -6.29 19.05 28.60
N LEU A 146 -5.93 18.03 27.82
CA LEU A 146 -6.42 17.84 26.46
C LEU A 146 -7.76 17.10 26.52
N ASN A 147 -8.84 17.79 26.14
CA ASN A 147 -10.18 17.19 26.03
C ASN A 147 -10.25 16.26 24.81
N TYR A 148 -9.78 15.02 24.98
CA TYR A 148 -9.96 13.97 23.97
C TYR A 148 -11.40 13.46 23.96
N GLN A 149 -12.24 14.05 23.12
CA GLN A 149 -13.63 13.62 22.89
C GLN A 149 -13.91 13.54 21.38
N PRO A 150 -13.41 12.50 20.69
CA PRO A 150 -13.66 12.36 19.26
C PRO A 150 -15.14 12.13 18.99
N SER A 151 -15.67 12.78 17.96
CA SER A 151 -17.01 12.46 17.46
C SER A 151 -17.04 11.03 16.91
N LEU A 152 -18.23 10.41 16.91
CA LEU A 152 -18.38 9.05 16.36
C LEU A 152 -18.04 9.02 14.86
N LEU A 153 -18.42 10.05 14.10
CA LEU A 153 -18.10 10.15 12.67
C LEU A 153 -16.60 10.28 12.43
N TYR A 154 -15.92 11.15 13.19
CA TYR A 154 -14.46 11.26 13.15
C TYR A 154 -13.82 9.88 13.38
N SER A 155 -14.26 9.19 14.44
CA SER A 155 -13.71 7.89 14.83
C SER A 155 -13.92 6.83 13.75
N ILE A 156 -15.08 6.79 13.10
CA ILE A 156 -15.37 5.81 12.03
C ILE A 156 -14.52 6.10 10.79
N LEU A 157 -14.46 7.37 10.34
CA LEU A 157 -13.73 7.75 9.13
C LEU A 157 -12.22 7.53 9.29
N THR A 158 -11.64 8.01 10.40
CA THR A 158 -10.22 7.88 10.68
C THR A 158 -9.82 6.43 10.95
N PHE A 159 -10.65 5.63 11.62
CA PHE A 159 -10.40 4.21 11.81
C PHE A 159 -10.46 3.43 10.49
N LEU A 160 -11.46 3.66 9.62
CA LEU A 160 -11.53 3.01 8.31
C LEU A 160 -10.32 3.36 7.44
N TYR A 161 -9.91 4.63 7.45
CA TYR A 161 -8.70 5.05 6.75
C TYR A 161 -7.46 4.36 7.30
N TYR A 162 -7.32 4.30 8.63
CA TYR A 162 -6.23 3.58 9.30
C TYR A 162 -6.17 2.10 8.90
N LEU A 163 -7.31 1.39 8.91
CA LEU A 163 -7.36 -0.01 8.49
C LEU A 163 -6.88 -0.21 7.05
N CYS A 164 -7.17 0.74 6.17
CA CYS A 164 -6.77 0.68 4.76
C CYS A 164 -5.30 1.08 4.54
N SER A 165 -4.76 1.97 5.37
CA SER A 165 -3.43 2.54 5.18
C SER A 165 -2.32 1.79 5.95
N GLU A 166 -2.67 1.09 7.02
CA GLU A 166 -1.73 0.48 7.95
C GLU A 166 -1.09 -0.79 7.38
N LYS A 167 0.25 -0.88 7.49
CA LYS A 167 1.05 -1.95 6.88
C LYS A 167 0.57 -3.34 7.28
N ILE A 168 0.27 -3.51 8.56
CA ILE A 168 -0.15 -4.80 9.13
C ILE A 168 -1.40 -5.31 8.43
N PHE A 169 -2.39 -4.45 8.18
CA PHE A 169 -3.62 -4.84 7.50
C PHE A 169 -3.41 -5.10 6.02
N VAL A 170 -2.66 -4.22 5.35
CA VAL A 170 -2.33 -4.37 3.92
C VAL A 170 -1.59 -5.69 3.64
N GLU A 171 -0.75 -6.16 4.55
CA GLU A 171 -0.01 -7.43 4.43
C GLU A 171 -0.81 -8.65 4.92
N THR A 172 -1.85 -8.47 5.73
CA THR A 172 -2.62 -9.59 6.31
C THR A 172 -3.89 -9.90 5.55
N LEU A 173 -4.52 -8.88 4.97
CA LEU A 173 -5.75 -9.05 4.20
C LEU A 173 -5.58 -10.03 3.02
N PRO A 174 -4.47 -10.00 2.24
CA PRO A 174 -4.30 -10.98 1.16
C PRO A 174 -4.25 -12.43 1.65
N ASP A 175 -3.58 -12.70 2.78
CA ASP A 175 -3.50 -14.05 3.37
C ASP A 175 -4.90 -14.56 3.79
N LEU A 176 -5.77 -13.65 4.24
CA LEU A 176 -7.16 -13.95 4.61
C LEU A 176 -8.02 -14.22 3.37
N PHE A 177 -7.83 -13.47 2.29
CA PHE A 177 -8.52 -13.69 1.01
C PHE A 177 -8.07 -15.01 0.35
N GLU A 178 -6.79 -15.37 0.47
CA GLU A 178 -6.28 -16.64 -0.04
C GLU A 178 -6.93 -17.83 0.69
N MET A 179 -7.20 -17.68 1.99
CA MET A 179 -7.94 -18.68 2.78
C MET A 179 -9.39 -18.84 2.28
N LEU A 180 -10.03 -17.78 1.81
CA LEU A 180 -11.39 -17.79 1.28
C LEU A 180 -11.49 -18.38 -0.14
N SER A 181 -10.36 -18.69 -0.79
CA SER A 181 -10.27 -19.40 -2.08
C SER A 181 -11.17 -18.80 -3.18
N ILE A 182 -11.15 -17.47 -3.35
CA ILE A 182 -11.99 -16.82 -4.37
C ILE A 182 -11.42 -17.11 -5.76
N GLU A 183 -12.15 -17.90 -6.55
CA GLU A 183 -11.63 -18.46 -7.79
C GLU A 183 -11.24 -17.42 -8.86
N LYS A 184 -11.77 -16.19 -8.78
CA LYS A 184 -11.61 -15.13 -9.78
C LYS A 184 -10.24 -14.45 -9.79
N PHE A 185 -9.46 -14.50 -8.71
CA PHE A 185 -8.25 -13.67 -8.59
C PHE A 185 -6.96 -14.32 -9.13
N GLU A 186 -7.02 -15.52 -9.72
CA GLU A 186 -5.86 -16.21 -10.33
C GLU A 186 -4.60 -16.25 -9.44
N ASN A 187 -4.73 -16.28 -8.11
CA ASN A 187 -3.64 -16.18 -7.13
C ASN A 187 -2.77 -14.89 -7.26
N LEU A 188 -3.37 -13.80 -7.75
CA LEU A 188 -2.82 -12.45 -7.78
C LEU A 188 -3.35 -11.58 -6.62
N GLU A 189 -4.01 -12.19 -5.64
CA GLU A 189 -4.61 -11.51 -4.47
C GLU A 189 -3.60 -10.65 -3.71
N HIS A 190 -2.36 -11.13 -3.57
CA HIS A 190 -1.26 -10.39 -2.95
C HIS A 190 -0.88 -9.05 -3.61
N LEU A 191 -1.34 -8.79 -4.85
CA LEU A 191 -1.14 -7.52 -5.56
C LEU A 191 -2.46 -6.74 -5.67
N TYR A 192 -3.56 -7.43 -6.02
CA TYR A 192 -4.87 -6.79 -6.15
C TYR A 192 -5.41 -6.24 -4.83
N VAL A 193 -5.27 -6.99 -3.74
CA VAL A 193 -5.81 -6.58 -2.44
C VAL A 193 -5.10 -5.35 -1.89
N PRO A 194 -3.75 -5.31 -1.80
CA PRO A 194 -3.03 -4.09 -1.39
C PRO A 194 -3.26 -2.90 -2.30
N MET A 195 -3.40 -3.15 -3.61
CA MET A 195 -3.70 -2.11 -4.59
C MET A 195 -5.09 -1.50 -4.34
N ALA A 196 -6.12 -2.34 -4.11
CA ALA A 196 -7.47 -1.88 -3.83
C ALA A 196 -7.53 -1.08 -2.52
N MET A 197 -6.86 -1.54 -1.46
CA MET A 197 -6.78 -0.84 -0.18
C MET A 197 -6.16 0.54 -0.35
N ASN A 198 -5.02 0.66 -1.06
CA ASN A 198 -4.41 1.95 -1.34
C ASN A 198 -5.29 2.84 -2.23
N PHE A 199 -5.98 2.26 -3.22
CA PHE A 199 -6.92 3.01 -4.04
C PHE A 199 -8.06 3.62 -3.21
N PHE A 200 -8.62 2.89 -2.25
CA PHE A 200 -9.61 3.43 -1.31
C PHE A 200 -9.04 4.56 -0.45
N THR A 201 -7.78 4.46 0.01
CA THR A 201 -7.15 5.56 0.76
C THR A 201 -6.95 6.82 -0.08
N VAL A 202 -6.55 6.66 -1.35
CA VAL A 202 -6.45 7.80 -2.29
C VAL A 202 -7.82 8.41 -2.51
N LEU A 203 -8.85 7.61 -2.75
CA LEU A 203 -10.21 8.11 -2.95
C LEU A 203 -10.68 8.92 -1.72
N ALA A 204 -10.51 8.39 -0.51
CA ALA A 204 -10.85 9.11 0.71
C ALA A 204 -10.05 10.43 0.85
N GLY A 205 -8.74 10.39 0.61
CA GLY A 205 -7.88 11.57 0.65
C GLY A 205 -8.25 12.63 -0.39
N THR A 206 -8.62 12.23 -1.61
CA THR A 206 -9.07 13.13 -2.67
C THR A 206 -10.37 13.83 -2.30
N VAL A 207 -11.36 13.10 -1.77
CA VAL A 207 -12.66 13.68 -1.38
C VAL A 207 -12.47 14.78 -0.32
N VAL A 208 -11.72 14.48 0.74
CA VAL A 208 -11.46 15.46 1.82
C VAL A 208 -10.64 16.64 1.29
N SER A 209 -9.60 16.37 0.50
CA SER A 209 -8.73 17.42 -0.03
C SER A 209 -9.46 18.34 -1.02
N THR A 210 -10.31 17.80 -1.90
CA THR A 210 -11.12 18.58 -2.84
C THR A 210 -12.12 19.46 -2.10
N TYR A 211 -12.74 18.98 -1.02
CA TYR A 211 -13.62 19.80 -0.19
C TYR A 211 -12.88 21.04 0.36
N PHE A 212 -11.71 20.86 0.99
CA PHE A 212 -10.95 22.00 1.52
C PHE A 212 -10.47 22.95 0.43
N LEU A 213 -10.04 22.45 -0.73
CA LEU A 213 -9.66 23.31 -1.85
C LEU A 213 -10.82 24.20 -2.35
N LEU A 214 -12.07 23.75 -2.19
CA LEU A 214 -13.27 24.51 -2.60
C LEU A 214 -13.75 25.48 -1.52
N VAL A 215 -13.65 25.12 -0.24
CA VAL A 215 -14.21 25.92 0.87
C VAL A 215 -13.17 26.88 1.44
N GLN A 216 -11.96 26.41 1.76
CA GLN A 216 -10.89 27.20 2.37
C GLN A 216 -9.49 26.78 1.91
N TYR A 217 -8.87 27.63 1.10
CA TYR A 217 -7.49 27.42 0.68
C TYR A 217 -6.50 27.74 1.81
N SER A 218 -5.63 26.76 2.14
CA SER A 218 -4.47 26.97 3.00
C SER A 218 -3.25 26.20 2.49
N ASN A 219 -2.04 26.66 2.83
CA ASN A 219 -0.80 25.98 2.42
C ASN A 219 -0.72 24.54 2.97
N PHE A 220 -1.36 24.26 4.12
CA PHE A 220 -1.43 22.92 4.69
C PHE A 220 -2.24 21.96 3.80
N VAL A 221 -3.27 22.45 3.09
CA VAL A 221 -4.06 21.63 2.15
C VAL A 221 -3.21 21.18 0.97
N LEU A 222 -2.33 22.05 0.44
CA LEU A 222 -1.39 21.66 -0.63
C LEU A 222 -0.43 20.56 -0.17
N LEU A 223 0.13 20.69 1.04
CA LEU A 223 0.99 19.66 1.63
C LEU A 223 0.23 18.35 1.81
N SER A 224 -1.04 18.43 2.23
CA SER A 224 -1.89 17.25 2.42
C SER A 224 -2.23 16.58 1.09
N VAL A 225 -2.52 17.33 0.02
CA VAL A 225 -2.72 16.77 -1.33
C VAL A 225 -1.48 16.01 -1.81
N TYR A 226 -0.29 16.56 -1.56
CA TYR A 226 0.97 15.90 -1.91
C TYR A 226 1.10 14.53 -1.25
N PHE A 227 0.90 14.43 0.07
CA PHE A 227 1.04 13.14 0.78
C PHE A 227 -0.14 12.18 0.57
N LEU A 228 -1.38 12.68 0.62
CA LEU A 228 -2.60 11.87 0.56
C LEU A 228 -2.93 11.38 -0.85
N VAL A 229 -2.56 12.15 -1.88
CA VAL A 229 -2.92 11.84 -3.27
C VAL A 229 -1.67 11.50 -4.06
N TYR A 230 -0.72 12.43 -4.20
CA TYR A 230 0.39 12.26 -5.14
C TYR A 230 1.33 11.10 -4.74
N ILE A 231 1.84 11.07 -3.50
CA ILE A 231 2.74 9.99 -3.06
C ILE A 231 2.02 8.63 -3.01
N ARG A 232 0.73 8.59 -2.64
CA ARG A 232 -0.10 7.38 -2.66
C ARG A 232 -0.37 6.86 -4.07
N LEU A 233 -0.65 7.72 -5.03
CA LEU A 233 -0.74 7.32 -6.43
C LEU A 233 0.59 6.78 -6.95
N LYS A 234 1.70 7.41 -6.56
CA LYS A 234 3.04 6.95 -6.90
C LYS A 234 3.32 5.55 -6.32
N ASP A 235 2.98 5.31 -5.05
CA ASP A 235 3.08 3.98 -4.43
C ASP A 235 2.25 2.93 -5.18
N ILE A 236 0.98 3.24 -5.51
CA ILE A 236 0.10 2.37 -6.30
C ILE A 236 0.75 2.00 -7.64
N TYR A 237 1.28 3.00 -8.36
CA TYR A 237 1.83 2.80 -9.69
C TYR A 237 3.11 1.94 -9.68
N TYR A 238 4.10 2.31 -8.86
CA TYR A 238 5.42 1.68 -8.90
C TYR A 238 5.47 0.34 -8.17
N ASN A 239 4.78 0.20 -7.03
CA ASN A 239 4.88 -1.02 -6.21
C ASN A 239 3.83 -2.08 -6.53
N TYR A 240 2.68 -1.70 -7.11
CA TYR A 240 1.60 -2.65 -7.35
C TYR A 240 1.24 -2.74 -8.84
N TRP A 241 0.92 -1.63 -9.50
CA TRP A 241 0.43 -1.63 -10.87
C TRP A 241 1.46 -2.18 -11.87
N LYS A 242 2.70 -1.67 -11.84
CA LYS A 242 3.77 -2.13 -12.73
C LYS A 242 4.04 -3.63 -12.55
N LEU A 243 4.13 -4.10 -11.30
CA LEU A 243 4.33 -5.52 -10.99
C LEU A 243 3.15 -6.39 -11.42
N LEU A 244 1.92 -5.89 -11.26
CA LEU A 244 0.70 -6.58 -11.64
C LEU A 244 0.63 -6.78 -13.15
N ILE A 245 0.94 -5.76 -13.95
CA ILE A 245 0.97 -5.88 -15.42
C ILE A 245 1.94 -6.98 -15.84
N VAL A 246 3.18 -6.93 -15.33
CA VAL A 246 4.22 -7.93 -15.66
C VAL A 246 3.82 -9.33 -15.23
N GLU A 247 3.39 -9.53 -13.97
CA GLU A 247 2.95 -10.86 -13.51
C GLU A 247 1.76 -11.34 -14.36
N ARG A 248 0.78 -10.47 -14.65
CA ARG A 248 -0.42 -10.81 -15.42
C ARG A 248 -0.10 -11.21 -16.85
N GLU A 249 0.82 -10.52 -17.52
CA GLU A 249 1.27 -10.86 -18.87
C GLU A 249 1.95 -12.23 -18.90
N ILE A 250 2.85 -12.48 -17.95
CA ILE A 250 3.50 -13.78 -17.78
C ILE A 250 2.45 -14.87 -17.54
N PHE A 251 1.48 -14.66 -16.64
CA PHE A 251 0.43 -15.65 -16.39
C PHE A 251 -0.48 -15.89 -17.58
N ARG A 252 -0.88 -14.84 -18.31
CA ARG A 252 -1.70 -14.94 -19.52
C ARG A 252 -1.03 -15.72 -20.64
N SER A 253 0.30 -15.70 -20.69
CA SER A 253 1.05 -16.50 -21.68
C SER A 253 0.87 -18.01 -21.49
N PHE A 254 0.52 -18.46 -20.28
CA PHE A 254 0.27 -19.88 -19.98
C PHE A 254 -1.20 -20.24 -20.15
N ARG A 255 -1.45 -21.32 -20.91
CA ARG A 255 -2.79 -21.86 -21.12
C ARG A 255 -3.37 -22.41 -19.81
N ILE A 256 -4.64 -22.10 -19.55
CA ILE A 256 -5.38 -22.69 -18.44
C ILE A 256 -5.80 -24.10 -18.85
N ALA A 257 -5.51 -25.10 -18.00
CA ALA A 257 -5.96 -26.47 -18.24
C ALA A 257 -7.48 -26.56 -18.04
N THR A 258 -8.16 -27.22 -18.97
CA THR A 258 -9.58 -27.59 -18.81
C THR A 258 -9.73 -28.67 -17.74
N LYS A 259 -10.94 -28.82 -17.19
CA LYS A 259 -11.21 -29.89 -16.20
C LYS A 259 -10.94 -31.27 -16.79
N GLU A 260 -11.34 -31.49 -18.04
CA GLU A 260 -11.09 -32.74 -18.76
C GLU A 260 -9.59 -33.05 -18.89
N GLU A 261 -8.76 -32.05 -19.16
CA GLU A 261 -7.30 -32.23 -19.25
C GLU A 261 -6.69 -32.56 -17.89
N ILE A 262 -7.16 -31.92 -16.82
CA ILE A 262 -6.71 -32.20 -15.44
C ILE A 262 -7.10 -33.62 -15.03
N ASP A 263 -8.34 -34.02 -15.31
CA ASP A 263 -8.86 -35.35 -15.03
C ASP A 263 -8.13 -36.42 -15.87
N SER A 264 -7.75 -36.10 -17.11
CA SER A 264 -6.96 -37.00 -17.97
C SER A 264 -5.51 -37.15 -17.52
N TRP A 265 -4.92 -36.10 -16.94
CA TRP A 265 -3.56 -36.13 -16.41
C TRP A 265 -3.49 -36.97 -15.12
N ASN A 266 -4.54 -36.92 -14.28
CA ASN A 266 -4.74 -37.75 -13.09
C ASN A 266 -3.51 -37.91 -12.19
N ASP A 267 -2.75 -36.83 -11.99
CA ASP A 267 -1.52 -36.81 -11.19
C ASP A 267 -1.53 -35.66 -10.18
N ILE A 268 -0.64 -35.74 -9.19
CA ILE A 268 -0.42 -34.70 -8.19
C ILE A 268 0.54 -33.62 -8.72
N CYS A 269 0.44 -32.40 -8.21
CA CYS A 269 1.38 -31.37 -8.58
C CYS A 269 2.77 -31.67 -8.04
N ALA A 270 3.79 -31.74 -8.91
CA ALA A 270 5.18 -32.04 -8.53
C ALA A 270 5.83 -31.03 -7.58
N VAL A 271 5.21 -29.87 -7.33
CA VAL A 271 5.76 -28.80 -6.48
C VAL A 271 5.21 -28.87 -5.05
N CYS A 272 3.90 -29.04 -4.90
CA CYS A 272 3.24 -29.09 -3.58
C CYS A 272 2.78 -30.51 -3.18
N LEU A 273 2.89 -31.48 -4.08
CA LEU A 273 2.51 -32.89 -3.90
C LEU A 273 1.03 -33.09 -3.53
N THR A 274 0.16 -32.18 -3.95
CA THR A 274 -1.30 -32.28 -3.75
C THR A 274 -2.05 -32.43 -5.08
N ALA A 275 -3.26 -32.99 -5.01
CA ALA A 275 -4.12 -33.20 -6.18
C ALA A 275 -4.42 -31.89 -6.91
N MET A 276 -4.45 -31.95 -8.25
CA MET A 276 -4.69 -30.77 -9.08
C MET A 276 -6.19 -30.51 -9.24
N SER A 277 -6.68 -29.37 -8.71
CA SER A 277 -8.04 -28.87 -8.98
C SER A 277 -8.04 -27.78 -10.06
N ARG A 278 -6.96 -26.99 -10.13
CA ARG A 278 -6.75 -25.92 -11.11
C ARG A 278 -5.29 -25.89 -11.52
N ALA A 279 -5.01 -26.16 -12.79
CA ALA A 279 -3.66 -26.20 -13.33
C ALA A 279 -3.48 -25.22 -14.50
N ARG A 280 -2.24 -24.75 -14.67
CA ARG A 280 -1.78 -24.09 -15.90
C ARG A 280 -0.80 -25.00 -16.61
N ILE A 281 -0.86 -24.97 -17.94
CA ILE A 281 -0.03 -25.76 -18.82
C ILE A 281 1.09 -24.85 -19.33
N THR A 282 2.33 -25.28 -19.09
CA THR A 282 3.53 -24.59 -19.54
C THR A 282 3.80 -24.87 -21.03
N PRO A 283 4.64 -24.09 -21.73
CA PRO A 283 4.99 -24.36 -23.13
C PRO A 283 5.67 -25.72 -23.34
N CYS A 284 6.28 -26.27 -22.28
CA CYS A 284 6.82 -27.63 -22.26
C CYS A 284 5.77 -28.71 -21.89
N ASN A 285 4.47 -28.39 -21.93
CA ASN A 285 3.33 -29.26 -21.66
C ASN A 285 3.27 -29.89 -20.26
N HIS A 286 3.91 -29.27 -19.26
CA HIS A 286 3.79 -29.70 -17.86
C HIS A 286 2.68 -28.93 -17.12
N LEU A 287 1.95 -29.62 -16.24
CA LEU A 287 0.86 -29.07 -15.45
C LEU A 287 1.34 -28.71 -14.04
N PHE A 288 1.00 -27.50 -13.59
CA PHE A 288 1.25 -27.03 -12.23
C PHE A 288 0.05 -26.26 -11.69
N HIS A 289 -0.19 -26.27 -10.37
CA HIS A 289 -1.14 -25.32 -9.78
C HIS A 289 -0.70 -23.88 -10.08
N SER A 290 -1.66 -22.97 -10.23
CA SER A 290 -1.35 -21.55 -10.51
C SER A 290 -0.41 -20.93 -9.47
N HIS A 291 -0.57 -21.27 -8.17
CA HIS A 291 0.34 -20.78 -7.11
C HIS A 291 1.72 -21.46 -7.14
N CYS A 292 1.78 -22.75 -7.50
CA CYS A 292 3.03 -23.50 -7.62
C CYS A 292 3.87 -22.97 -8.78
N LEU A 293 3.25 -22.76 -9.95
CA LEU A 293 3.91 -22.17 -11.12
C LEU A 293 4.48 -20.79 -10.80
N LYS A 294 3.72 -19.98 -10.06
CA LYS A 294 4.20 -18.67 -9.58
C LYS A 294 5.44 -18.77 -8.72
N ARG A 295 5.45 -19.68 -7.76
CA ARG A 295 6.58 -19.90 -6.87
C ARG A 295 7.80 -20.37 -7.66
N CYS A 296 7.61 -21.25 -8.64
CA CYS A 296 8.65 -21.66 -9.57
C CYS A 296 9.23 -20.44 -10.31
N LEU A 297 8.40 -19.64 -11.00
CA LEU A 297 8.83 -18.45 -11.74
C LEU A 297 9.57 -17.42 -10.90
N LYS A 298 9.19 -17.24 -9.62
CA LYS A 298 9.91 -16.37 -8.68
C LYS A 298 11.29 -16.92 -8.28
N SER A 299 11.48 -18.23 -8.33
CA SER A 299 12.74 -18.89 -7.95
C SER A 299 13.68 -19.16 -9.13
N SER A 300 13.14 -19.57 -10.27
CA SER A 300 13.88 -19.85 -11.50
C SER A 300 12.93 -19.82 -12.70
N LEU A 301 13.44 -19.38 -13.84
CA LEU A 301 12.68 -19.41 -15.10
C LEU A 301 12.72 -20.79 -15.79
N LEU A 302 13.13 -21.85 -15.08
CA LEU A 302 13.27 -23.20 -15.62
C LEU A 302 12.20 -24.12 -15.05
N CYS A 303 11.62 -24.96 -15.90
CA CYS A 303 10.68 -25.98 -15.49
C CYS A 303 11.35 -26.96 -14.50
N PRO A 304 10.77 -27.24 -13.32
CA PRO A 304 11.38 -28.14 -12.35
C PRO A 304 11.50 -29.58 -12.89
N LEU A 305 10.60 -29.99 -13.79
CA LEU A 305 10.53 -31.33 -14.38
C LEU A 305 11.51 -31.52 -15.54
N CYS A 306 11.47 -30.66 -16.56
CA CYS A 306 12.29 -30.84 -17.78
C CYS A 306 13.46 -29.86 -17.92
N LYS A 307 13.63 -28.91 -16.99
CA LYS A 307 14.65 -27.85 -17.04
C LYS A 307 14.60 -26.94 -18.28
N THR A 308 13.58 -27.05 -19.12
CA THR A 308 13.32 -26.11 -20.22
C THR A 308 12.85 -24.77 -19.67
N HIS A 309 13.26 -23.68 -20.30
CA HIS A 309 12.87 -22.34 -19.89
C HIS A 309 11.38 -22.09 -20.16
N PHE A 310 10.70 -21.42 -19.22
CA PHE A 310 9.27 -21.14 -19.36
C PHE A 310 8.94 -20.17 -20.50
N LEU A 311 9.93 -19.39 -20.99
CA LEU A 311 9.72 -18.40 -22.06
C LEU A 311 10.21 -18.87 -23.45
N ASP A 312 10.88 -20.02 -23.55
CA ASP A 312 11.46 -20.47 -24.84
C ASP A 312 10.42 -20.93 -25.87
N GLY A 313 9.15 -21.08 -25.45
CA GLY A 313 8.02 -21.28 -26.37
C GLY A 313 7.42 -19.98 -26.95
N ASN A 314 7.84 -18.81 -26.47
CA ASN A 314 7.37 -17.49 -26.89
C ASN A 314 8.55 -16.60 -27.28
N SER A 315 8.95 -16.68 -28.54
CA SER A 315 10.06 -15.93 -29.13
C SER A 315 9.84 -14.40 -29.25
N GLU A 316 8.97 -13.76 -28.47
CA GLU A 316 8.71 -12.30 -28.55
C GLU A 316 8.20 -11.63 -27.25
N ILE A 317 8.91 -11.79 -26.12
CA ILE A 317 8.76 -10.84 -24.98
C ILE A 317 10.15 -10.37 -24.58
N LYS A 318 10.56 -9.21 -25.10
CA LYS A 318 11.77 -8.50 -24.65
C LYS A 318 11.45 -7.78 -23.33
N LEU A 319 12.19 -8.16 -22.30
CA LEU A 319 12.28 -7.50 -20.99
C LEU A 319 12.76 -6.04 -21.10
#